data_AF-A0A6G8CT89-F1
#
_entry.id   AF-A0A6G8CT89-F1
#
_cell.length_a   1.000
_cell.length_b   1.000
_cell.length_c   1.000
_cell.angle_alpha   90.00
_cell.angle_beta   90.00
_cell.angle_gamma   90.00
#
_symmetry.space_group_name_H-M   'P 1'
#
loop_
_entity.id
_entity.type
_entity.pdbx_description
1 polymer ?
#
loop_
_entity_poly.entity_id
_entity_poly.type
_entity_poly.pdbx_seq_one_letter_code
_entity_poly.pdbx_strand_id
1 'polypeptide(L)'
;MSNLHKSLLDSLVYLDKDFVADRYELATGANAATTITRLQGKKAGANLLPFSAEISAQETRSYAVSTQHMLMELWPDLAEQPTVNVSEYAERSMSEFGWVQGHLSTFQVRSKSQRDGQDVVTAQSSHFQLRGLEHGRYIDLITTPDYFASGFNALLPLQMTLLAKFALPVCMYMRLLPAKDHAENWIAVPLVIVESRPTLTRDIQALL
;
A
#
# COMPACT_ATOMS: atom_id res chain seq x y z
N MET A 1 22.85 -8.56 13.57
CA MET A 1 21.98 -7.67 12.77
C MET A 1 22.51 -6.26 12.88
N SER A 2 22.69 -5.56 11.77
CA SER A 2 23.06 -4.13 11.79
C SER A 2 21.94 -3.32 12.47
N ASN A 3 22.26 -2.18 13.09
CA ASN A 3 21.25 -1.28 13.68
C ASN A 3 20.23 -0.80 12.64
N LEU A 4 20.63 -0.71 11.37
CA LEU A 4 19.77 -0.37 10.25
C LEU A 4 18.69 -1.44 10.01
N HIS A 5 19.07 -2.72 9.96
CA HIS A 5 18.12 -3.80 9.70
C HIS A 5 17.04 -3.87 10.77
N LYS A 6 17.42 -3.71 12.04
CA LYS A 6 16.45 -3.63 13.13
C LYS A 6 15.53 -2.42 12.97
N SER A 7 16.11 -1.24 12.69
CA SER A 7 15.33 -0.02 12.47
C SER A 7 14.34 -0.16 11.31
N LEU A 8 14.73 -0.81 10.21
CA LEU A 8 13.89 -1.03 9.04
C LEU A 8 12.68 -1.91 9.37
N LEU A 9 12.92 -3.08 9.98
CA LEU A 9 11.86 -4.03 10.30
C LEU A 9 10.91 -3.48 11.38
N ASP A 10 11.44 -2.78 12.39
CA ASP A 10 10.66 -2.14 13.45
C ASP A 10 9.84 -0.94 12.94
N SER A 11 10.12 -0.44 11.73
CA SER A 11 9.41 0.67 11.10
C SER A 11 8.50 0.23 9.96
N LEU A 12 8.46 -1.07 9.64
CA LEU A 12 7.71 -1.57 8.50
C LEU A 12 6.19 -1.44 8.75
N VAL A 13 5.50 -0.78 7.82
CA VAL A 13 4.03 -0.61 7.85
C VAL A 13 3.36 -1.50 6.81
N TYR A 14 3.96 -1.58 5.61
CA TYR A 14 3.42 -2.32 4.48
C TYR A 14 4.55 -2.87 3.62
N LEU A 15 4.44 -4.12 3.17
CA LEU A 15 5.36 -4.75 2.24
C LEU A 15 4.61 -5.60 1.23
N ASP A 16 4.60 -5.17 -0.02
CA ASP A 16 4.14 -5.99 -1.13
C ASP A 16 5.07 -7.19 -1.30
N LYS A 17 4.53 -8.37 -0.94
CA LYS A 17 5.29 -9.62 -0.89
C LYS A 17 5.69 -10.11 -2.28
N ASP A 18 4.86 -9.83 -3.28
CA ASP A 18 5.11 -10.28 -4.65
C ASP A 18 6.12 -9.34 -5.31
N PHE A 19 5.99 -8.03 -5.08
CA PHE A 19 6.99 -7.05 -5.51
C PHE A 19 8.39 -7.36 -4.95
N VAL A 20 8.50 -7.56 -3.63
CA VAL A 20 9.82 -7.78 -3.02
C VAL A 20 10.43 -9.11 -3.44
N ALA A 21 9.60 -10.15 -3.63
CA ALA A 21 10.05 -11.44 -4.12
C ALA A 21 10.57 -11.33 -5.56
N ASP A 22 9.77 -10.78 -6.47
CA ASP A 22 10.15 -10.64 -7.88
C ASP A 22 11.44 -9.79 -8.02
N ARG A 23 11.59 -8.72 -7.24
CA ARG A 23 12.81 -7.88 -7.23
C ARG A 23 14.02 -8.63 -6.66
N TYR A 24 13.82 -9.46 -5.64
CA TYR A 24 14.88 -10.26 -5.04
C TYR A 24 15.40 -11.31 -6.04
N GLU A 25 14.50 -11.99 -6.75
CA GLU A 25 14.88 -12.94 -7.80
C GLU A 25 15.69 -12.27 -8.92
N LEU A 26 15.25 -11.08 -9.36
CA LEU A 26 15.95 -10.32 -10.39
C LEU A 26 17.35 -9.87 -9.94
N ALA A 27 17.48 -9.41 -8.69
CA ALA A 27 18.76 -8.91 -8.17
C ALA A 27 19.76 -10.02 -7.86
N THR A 28 19.28 -11.15 -7.33
CA THR A 28 20.16 -12.23 -6.82
C THR A 28 20.29 -13.42 -7.77
N GLY A 29 19.36 -13.58 -8.72
CA GLY A 29 19.22 -14.78 -9.54
C GLY A 29 18.71 -16.01 -8.76
N ALA A 30 18.44 -15.89 -7.46
CA ALA A 30 17.93 -16.97 -6.62
C ALA A 30 16.39 -16.96 -6.62
N ASN A 31 15.78 -18.13 -6.76
CA ASN A 31 14.33 -18.26 -6.73
C ASN A 31 13.78 -17.99 -5.32
N ALA A 32 12.84 -17.06 -5.22
CA ALA A 32 12.20 -16.67 -3.97
C ALA A 32 11.13 -17.68 -3.57
N ALA A 33 10.40 -18.27 -4.52
CA ALA A 33 9.21 -19.10 -4.30
C ALA A 33 9.49 -20.61 -4.40
N THR A 34 9.00 -21.37 -3.41
CA THR A 34 9.15 -22.84 -3.34
C THR A 34 7.86 -23.61 -3.66
N THR A 35 6.68 -22.98 -3.58
CA THR A 35 5.40 -23.63 -3.90
C THR A 35 4.36 -22.61 -4.35
N ILE A 36 3.73 -22.85 -5.49
CA ILE A 36 2.56 -22.11 -5.98
C ILE A 36 1.35 -23.01 -5.82
N THR A 37 0.50 -22.73 -4.83
CA THR A 37 -0.77 -23.45 -4.67
C THR A 37 -1.89 -22.60 -5.28
N ARG A 38 -2.57 -23.13 -6.29
CA ARG A 38 -3.78 -22.52 -6.87
C ARG A 38 -5.01 -23.05 -6.16
N LEU A 39 -5.65 -22.22 -5.35
CA LEU A 39 -6.98 -22.52 -4.80
C LEU A 39 -8.04 -21.91 -5.73
N GLN A 40 -8.88 -22.76 -6.34
CA GLN A 40 -10.09 -22.31 -7.04
C GLN A 40 -11.27 -22.32 -6.05
N GLY A 41 -11.70 -21.15 -5.62
CA GLY A 41 -12.85 -21.00 -4.72
C GLY A 41 -14.18 -20.95 -5.48
N LYS A 42 -14.96 -22.03 -5.44
CA LYS A 42 -16.40 -21.98 -5.76
C LYS A 42 -17.15 -21.65 -4.47
N LYS A 43 -17.61 -20.41 -4.28
CA LYS A 43 -18.55 -20.09 -3.18
C LYS A 43 -19.94 -19.80 -3.73
N ALA A 44 -20.86 -20.70 -3.37
CA ALA A 44 -22.28 -20.53 -3.47
C ALA A 44 -22.78 -19.62 -2.33
N GLY A 45 -23.66 -18.68 -2.66
CA GLY A 45 -24.64 -18.08 -1.75
C GLY A 45 -24.11 -17.23 -0.59
N ALA A 46 -23.98 -15.92 -0.81
CA ALA A 46 -24.43 -14.87 0.11
C ALA A 46 -24.10 -13.51 -0.54
N ASN A 47 -25.04 -12.56 -0.45
CA ASN A 47 -24.91 -11.19 -0.95
C ASN A 47 -23.58 -10.55 -0.54
N LEU A 48 -22.68 -10.34 -1.49
CA LEU A 48 -21.51 -9.48 -1.35
C LEU A 48 -21.61 -8.34 -2.38
N LEU A 49 -21.39 -7.14 -1.86
CA LEU A 49 -21.42 -5.86 -2.58
C LEU A 49 -20.41 -5.86 -3.76
N PRO A 50 -20.69 -5.19 -4.88
CA PRO A 50 -19.95 -5.38 -6.12
C PRO A 50 -18.76 -4.43 -6.21
N PHE A 51 -17.74 -4.56 -5.35
CA PHE A 51 -16.46 -3.84 -5.57
C PHE A 51 -15.19 -4.61 -5.15
N SER A 52 -15.29 -5.88 -4.76
CA SER A 52 -14.14 -6.79 -4.83
C SER A 52 -14.28 -7.62 -6.10
N ALA A 53 -13.37 -7.43 -7.05
CA ALA A 53 -13.15 -8.39 -8.12
C ALA A 53 -12.56 -9.67 -7.48
N GLU A 54 -13.37 -10.41 -6.75
CA GLU A 54 -13.03 -11.72 -6.17
C GLU A 54 -13.14 -12.79 -7.26
N ILE A 55 -12.28 -12.70 -8.27
CA ILE A 55 -11.85 -13.89 -9.01
C ILE A 55 -10.82 -14.55 -8.09
N SER A 56 -11.29 -15.36 -7.14
CA SER A 56 -10.44 -16.12 -6.22
C SER A 56 -9.81 -17.33 -6.92
N ALA A 57 -8.89 -17.05 -7.83
CA ALA A 57 -7.69 -17.87 -7.97
C ALA A 57 -6.64 -17.22 -7.08
N GLN A 58 -6.63 -17.59 -5.80
CA GLN A 58 -5.57 -17.16 -4.90
C GLN A 58 -4.37 -18.06 -5.18
N GLU A 59 -3.40 -17.56 -5.93
CA GLU A 59 -2.07 -18.16 -6.00
C GLU A 59 -1.37 -17.87 -4.67
N THR A 60 -1.32 -18.85 -3.77
CA THR A 60 -0.50 -18.74 -2.57
C THR A 60 0.93 -19.10 -2.93
N ARG A 61 1.82 -18.10 -2.97
CA ARG A 61 3.27 -18.28 -3.07
C ARG A 61 3.87 -18.51 -1.69
N SER A 62 4.54 -19.65 -1.50
CA SER A 62 5.39 -19.89 -0.33
C SER A 62 6.83 -19.54 -0.68
N TYR A 63 7.53 -18.84 0.20
CA TYR A 63 8.89 -18.34 -0.06
C TYR A 63 9.93 -19.12 0.74
N ALA A 64 11.09 -19.45 0.13
CA ALA A 64 12.21 -20.10 0.83
C ALA A 64 12.85 -19.20 1.89
N VAL A 65 12.80 -17.89 1.63
CA VAL A 65 13.36 -16.83 2.45
C VAL A 65 12.22 -15.91 2.88
N SER A 66 12.28 -15.31 4.06
CA SER A 66 11.21 -14.40 4.49
C SER A 66 11.23 -13.12 3.64
N THR A 67 10.05 -12.56 3.36
CA THR A 67 9.93 -11.29 2.60
C THR A 67 10.63 -10.12 3.28
N GLN A 68 10.71 -10.15 4.62
CA GLN A 68 11.49 -9.21 5.42
C GLN A 68 13.00 -9.34 5.15
N HIS A 69 13.51 -10.56 4.98
CA HIS A 69 14.90 -10.77 4.63
C HIS A 69 15.19 -10.32 3.19
N MET A 70 14.28 -10.61 2.25
CA MET A 70 14.38 -10.08 0.88
C MET A 70 14.44 -8.55 0.87
N LEU A 71 13.60 -7.88 1.67
CA LEU A 71 13.62 -6.42 1.79
C LEU A 71 14.96 -5.91 2.33
N MET A 72 15.56 -6.58 3.32
CA MET A 72 16.86 -6.17 3.87
C MET A 72 17.97 -6.23 2.82
N GLU A 73 18.01 -7.29 2.01
CA GLU A 73 18.99 -7.45 0.93
C GLU A 73 18.78 -6.41 -0.18
N LEU A 74 17.52 -6.08 -0.51
CA LEU A 74 17.17 -5.09 -1.52
C LEU A 74 17.27 -3.63 -1.05
N TRP A 75 17.39 -3.39 0.27
CA TRP A 75 17.27 -2.04 0.84
C TRP A 75 18.27 -1.03 0.25
N PRO A 76 19.57 -1.34 0.05
CA PRO A 76 20.53 -0.40 -0.55
C PRO A 76 20.06 0.11 -1.92
N ASP A 77 19.67 -0.80 -2.82
CA ASP A 77 19.22 -0.46 -4.17
C ASP A 77 17.86 0.25 -4.15
N LEU A 78 16.97 -0.14 -3.23
CA LEU A 78 15.63 0.42 -3.12
C LEU A 78 15.68 1.86 -2.59
N ALA A 79 16.56 2.15 -1.63
CA ALA A 79 16.71 3.47 -1.02
C ALA A 79 17.27 4.51 -2.00
N GLU A 80 17.99 4.07 -3.05
CA GLU A 80 18.54 4.91 -4.12
C GLU A 80 17.54 5.17 -5.26
N GLN A 81 16.36 4.54 -5.25
CA GLN A 81 15.34 4.77 -6.29
C GLN A 81 14.84 6.22 -6.25
N PRO A 82 14.37 6.80 -7.37
CA PRO A 82 13.98 8.21 -7.43
C PRO A 82 12.71 8.52 -6.61
N THR A 83 12.48 9.81 -6.34
CA THR A 83 11.17 10.30 -5.88
C THR A 83 10.20 10.49 -7.02
N VAL A 84 8.90 10.39 -6.72
CA VAL A 84 7.84 10.82 -7.63
C VAL A 84 7.33 12.19 -7.22
N ASN A 85 7.31 13.14 -8.16
CA ASN A 85 6.63 14.42 -7.97
C ASN A 85 5.16 14.32 -8.37
N VAL A 86 4.33 14.03 -7.38
CA VAL A 86 2.87 13.84 -7.55
C VAL A 86 2.17 15.11 -8.08
N SER A 87 2.75 16.29 -7.86
CA SER A 87 2.17 17.55 -8.33
C SER A 87 2.37 17.80 -9.83
N GLU A 88 3.43 17.25 -10.39
CA GLU A 88 3.79 17.36 -11.81
C GLU A 88 3.26 16.18 -12.65
N TYR A 89 2.74 15.15 -11.98
CA TYR A 89 2.20 13.97 -12.64
C TYR A 89 0.94 14.29 -13.46
N ALA A 90 0.82 13.72 -14.65
CA ALA A 90 -0.20 14.05 -15.64
C ALA A 90 -1.19 12.89 -15.91
N GLU A 91 -2.44 13.21 -16.23
CA GLU A 91 -3.54 12.23 -16.41
C GLU A 91 -3.38 11.28 -17.61
N ARG A 92 -2.30 11.42 -18.39
CA ARG A 92 -1.99 10.62 -19.59
C ARG A 92 -0.53 10.18 -19.64
N SER A 93 0.19 10.23 -18.53
CA SER A 93 1.54 9.68 -18.43
C SER A 93 1.49 8.16 -18.24
N MET A 94 2.66 7.53 -18.37
CA MET A 94 2.84 6.15 -17.92
C MET A 94 2.85 6.12 -16.39
N SER A 95 2.51 4.97 -15.81
CA SER A 95 2.67 4.78 -14.36
C SER A 95 4.12 4.97 -13.95
N GLU A 96 4.36 5.70 -12.86
CA GLU A 96 5.70 5.99 -12.35
C GLU A 96 5.97 5.27 -11.03
N PHE A 97 7.22 4.91 -10.79
CA PHE A 97 7.67 4.33 -9.53
C PHE A 97 8.57 5.31 -8.80
N GLY A 98 8.40 5.41 -7.49
CA GLY A 98 9.34 6.17 -6.67
C GLY A 98 8.88 6.42 -5.25
N TRP A 99 9.76 7.10 -4.52
CA TRP A 99 9.54 7.48 -3.13
C TRP A 99 8.70 8.75 -3.00
N VAL A 100 7.86 8.77 -1.97
CA VAL A 100 7.14 9.96 -1.49
C VAL A 100 7.12 9.96 0.03
N GLN A 101 7.21 11.15 0.62
CA GLN A 101 6.95 11.38 2.03
C GLN A 101 5.56 11.98 2.27
N GLY A 102 4.94 11.55 3.36
CA GLY A 102 3.62 12.04 3.74
C GLY A 102 3.11 11.47 5.05
N HIS A 103 1.85 11.74 5.32
CA HIS A 103 1.12 11.14 6.44
C HIS A 103 0.16 10.09 5.90
N LEU A 104 0.33 8.84 6.34
CA LEU A 104 -0.62 7.77 6.11
C LEU A 104 -1.83 7.97 7.03
N SER A 105 -3.02 7.99 6.45
CA SER A 105 -4.30 8.11 7.14
C SER A 105 -5.31 7.11 6.58
N THR A 106 -6.45 6.93 7.25
CA THR A 106 -7.61 6.23 6.69
C THR A 106 -8.64 7.23 6.21
N PHE A 107 -9.34 6.90 5.13
CA PHE A 107 -10.42 7.71 4.59
C PHE A 107 -11.68 6.85 4.38
N GLN A 108 -12.83 7.50 4.50
CA GLN A 108 -14.12 6.85 4.33
C GLN A 108 -15.00 7.67 3.40
N VAL A 109 -15.51 7.00 2.36
CA VAL A 109 -16.54 7.57 1.48
C VAL A 109 -17.88 6.93 1.85
N ARG A 110 -18.91 7.76 2.04
CA ARG A 110 -20.30 7.33 2.18
C ARG A 110 -21.14 8.01 1.10
N SER A 111 -21.73 7.21 0.22
CA SER A 111 -22.76 7.67 -0.70
C SER A 111 -24.12 7.41 -0.08
N LYS A 112 -24.98 8.42 -0.13
CA LYS A 112 -26.38 8.34 0.28
C LYS A 112 -27.26 8.56 -0.93
N SER A 113 -28.30 7.75 -1.09
CA SER A 113 -29.42 8.06 -1.97
C SER A 113 -30.67 8.30 -1.13
N GLN A 114 -31.57 9.12 -1.64
CA GLN A 114 -32.87 9.29 -1.04
C GLN A 114 -33.84 8.27 -1.65
N ARG A 115 -34.44 7.44 -0.79
CA ARG A 115 -35.56 6.55 -1.17
C ARG A 115 -36.71 6.85 -0.22
N ASP A 116 -37.86 7.20 -0.77
CA ASP A 116 -39.08 7.54 -0.01
C ASP A 116 -38.87 8.58 1.10
N GLY A 117 -38.07 9.62 0.82
CA GLY A 117 -37.80 10.70 1.77
C GLY A 117 -36.83 10.36 2.92
N GLN A 118 -36.30 9.13 2.95
CA GLN A 118 -35.26 8.72 3.91
C GLN A 118 -33.88 8.64 3.23
N ASP A 119 -32.86 9.10 3.94
CA ASP A 119 -31.46 8.89 3.58
C ASP A 119 -31.12 7.39 3.71
N VAL A 120 -30.87 6.73 2.58
CA VAL A 120 -30.37 5.36 2.54
C VAL A 120 -28.90 5.41 2.12
N VAL A 121 -28.01 4.88 2.95
CA VAL A 121 -26.60 4.71 2.57
C VAL A 121 -26.52 3.64 1.48
N THR A 122 -26.13 4.02 0.27
CA THR A 122 -26.08 3.12 -0.90
C THR A 122 -24.72 2.52 -1.15
N ALA A 123 -23.66 3.21 -0.73
CA ALA A 123 -22.29 2.70 -0.83
C ALA A 123 -21.44 3.26 0.31
N GLN A 124 -20.60 2.40 0.85
CA GLN A 124 -19.62 2.76 1.86
C GLN A 124 -18.30 2.08 1.50
N SER A 125 -17.25 2.86 1.33
CA SER A 125 -15.90 2.34 1.12
C SER A 125 -14.93 2.97 2.11
N SER A 126 -13.82 2.29 2.32
CA SER A 126 -12.82 2.62 3.33
C SER A 126 -11.47 2.22 2.80
N HIS A 127 -10.52 3.16 2.78
CA HIS A 127 -9.21 2.93 2.20
C HIS A 127 -8.14 3.73 2.93
N PHE A 128 -6.89 3.37 2.69
CA PHE A 128 -5.75 4.16 3.15
C PHE A 128 -5.46 5.27 2.15
N GLN A 129 -4.98 6.39 2.67
CA GLN A 129 -4.67 7.57 1.89
C GLN A 129 -3.34 8.15 2.39
N LEU A 130 -2.49 8.60 1.46
CA LEU A 130 -1.30 9.37 1.78
C LEU A 130 -1.58 10.86 1.55
N ARG A 131 -1.33 11.67 2.56
CA ARG A 131 -1.30 13.13 2.43
C ARG A 131 0.14 13.60 2.26
N GLY A 132 0.49 14.09 1.08
CA GLY A 132 1.82 14.64 0.80
C GLY A 132 2.15 15.87 1.66
N LEU A 133 3.43 16.05 2.01
CA LEU A 133 3.89 17.14 2.89
C LEU A 133 3.82 18.52 2.24
N GLU A 134 4.19 18.64 0.96
CA GLU A 134 4.41 19.95 0.34
C GLU A 134 3.18 20.52 -0.39
N HIS A 135 2.26 19.68 -0.86
CA HIS A 135 1.21 20.12 -1.78
C HIS A 135 -0.22 19.75 -1.39
N GLY A 136 -0.42 19.15 -0.21
CA GLY A 136 -1.73 18.91 0.38
C GLY A 136 -2.69 18.02 -0.41
N ARG A 137 -2.31 17.57 -1.62
CA ARG A 137 -3.07 16.62 -2.43
C ARG A 137 -2.95 15.24 -1.81
N TYR A 138 -4.08 14.53 -1.83
CA TYR A 138 -4.17 13.19 -1.32
C TYR A 138 -3.90 12.18 -2.43
N ILE A 139 -3.37 11.03 -2.02
CA ILE A 139 -3.15 9.87 -2.87
C ILE A 139 -3.89 8.70 -2.23
N ASP A 140 -4.88 8.18 -2.92
CA ASP A 140 -5.63 7.01 -2.51
C ASP A 140 -4.85 5.74 -2.82
N LEU A 141 -4.79 4.84 -1.84
CA LEU A 141 -3.93 3.66 -1.90
C LEU A 141 -4.76 2.40 -2.17
N ILE A 142 -4.40 1.67 -3.22
CA ILE A 142 -4.90 0.32 -3.48
C ILE A 142 -4.04 -0.66 -2.67
N THR A 143 -4.54 -1.09 -1.52
CA THR A 143 -3.78 -1.95 -0.59
C THR A 143 -4.33 -3.37 -0.51
N THR A 144 -3.45 -4.36 -0.51
CA THR A 144 -3.75 -5.74 -0.08
C THR A 144 -3.66 -5.87 1.45
N PRO A 145 -4.74 -6.25 2.17
CA PRO A 145 -4.73 -6.34 3.64
C PRO A 145 -3.63 -7.22 4.24
N ASP A 146 -3.29 -8.33 3.58
CA ASP A 146 -2.31 -9.31 4.07
C ASP A 146 -0.84 -8.84 3.97
N TYR A 147 -0.61 -7.68 3.35
CA TYR A 147 0.71 -7.08 3.17
C TYR A 147 1.05 -6.03 4.24
N PHE A 148 0.08 -5.67 5.07
CA PHE A 148 0.33 -4.83 6.23
C PHE A 148 1.13 -5.56 7.30
N ALA A 149 2.02 -4.82 7.97
CA ALA A 149 2.58 -5.25 9.24
C ALA A 149 1.47 -5.40 10.30
N SER A 150 1.74 -6.22 11.32
CA SER A 150 0.73 -6.67 12.29
C SER A 150 -0.07 -5.50 12.87
N GLY A 151 -1.39 -5.55 12.72
CA GLY A 151 -2.34 -4.60 13.31
C GLY A 151 -2.76 -3.43 12.42
N PHE A 152 -2.00 -3.07 11.38
CA PHE A 152 -2.34 -1.90 10.54
C PHE A 152 -3.62 -2.10 9.73
N ASN A 153 -3.86 -3.30 9.20
CA ASN A 153 -5.09 -3.61 8.45
C ASN A 153 -6.37 -3.44 9.29
N ALA A 154 -6.28 -3.54 10.62
CA ALA A 154 -7.40 -3.34 11.53
C ALA A 154 -7.81 -1.86 11.69
N LEU A 155 -7.01 -0.91 11.19
CA LEU A 155 -7.36 0.52 11.29
C LEU A 155 -8.59 0.89 10.47
N LEU A 156 -8.77 0.28 9.29
CA LEU A 156 -9.93 0.54 8.42
C LEU A 156 -11.28 0.19 9.08
N PRO A 157 -11.50 -1.00 9.68
CA PRO A 157 -12.76 -1.26 10.37
C PRO A 157 -12.91 -0.43 11.65
N LEU A 158 -11.82 -0.08 12.34
CA LEU A 158 -11.87 0.70 13.59
C LEU A 158 -12.32 2.15 13.38
N GLN A 159 -12.16 2.73 12.19
CA GLN A 159 -12.62 4.10 11.90
C GLN A 159 -14.14 4.28 12.03
N MET A 160 -14.89 3.17 12.00
CA MET A 160 -16.34 3.18 12.16
C MET A 160 -16.80 3.25 13.62
N THR A 161 -15.90 2.98 14.57
CA THR A 161 -16.28 2.74 15.96
C THR A 161 -15.39 3.50 16.94
N LEU A 162 -14.08 3.33 16.86
CA LEU A 162 -13.13 3.73 17.90
C LEU A 162 -12.10 4.77 17.39
N LEU A 163 -11.65 4.63 16.16
CA LEU A 163 -10.53 5.40 15.63
C LEU A 163 -11.01 6.75 15.09
N ALA A 164 -10.87 7.80 15.90
CA ALA A 164 -11.28 9.16 15.53
C ALA A 164 -10.27 9.89 14.62
N LYS A 165 -8.97 9.67 14.84
CA LYS A 165 -7.88 10.28 14.04
C LYS A 165 -6.71 9.31 13.94
N PHE A 166 -6.19 9.14 12.73
CA PHE A 166 -4.97 8.40 12.43
C PHE A 166 -4.16 9.18 11.40
N ALA A 167 -2.92 9.49 11.75
CA ALA A 167 -1.96 10.13 10.86
C ALA A 167 -0.56 9.65 11.28
N LEU A 168 0.07 8.83 10.44
CA LEU A 168 1.40 8.28 10.69
C LEU A 168 2.37 8.84 9.66
N PRO A 169 3.44 9.55 10.05
CA PRO A 169 4.44 10.01 9.09
C PRO A 169 5.19 8.81 8.49
N VAL A 170 5.23 8.71 7.17
CA VAL A 170 5.81 7.56 6.44
C VAL A 170 6.63 8.00 5.23
N CYS A 171 7.60 7.17 4.88
CA CYS A 171 8.20 7.14 3.55
C CYS A 171 7.60 5.95 2.80
N MET A 172 7.14 6.18 1.58
CA MET A 172 6.47 5.16 0.79
C MET A 172 7.10 5.06 -0.60
N TYR A 173 7.55 3.87 -0.96
CA TYR A 173 7.86 3.52 -2.34
C TYR A 173 6.59 2.98 -2.98
N MET A 174 6.15 3.60 -4.07
CA MET A 174 4.86 3.29 -4.69
C MET A 174 4.95 3.29 -6.21
N ARG A 175 3.94 2.70 -6.83
CA ARG A 175 3.60 2.91 -8.23
C ARG A 175 2.43 3.89 -8.33
N LEU A 176 2.68 5.09 -8.82
CA LEU A 176 1.64 6.07 -9.12
C LEU A 176 0.96 5.71 -10.44
N LEU A 177 -0.38 5.70 -10.45
CA LEU A 177 -1.18 5.35 -11.63
C LEU A 177 -1.70 6.62 -12.30
N PRO A 178 -1.82 6.66 -13.65
CA PRO A 178 -2.49 7.75 -14.38
C PRO A 178 -4.01 7.65 -14.22
N ALA A 179 -4.48 7.66 -12.97
CA ALA A 179 -5.86 7.48 -12.58
C ALA A 179 -6.18 8.31 -11.33
N LYS A 180 -7.39 8.87 -11.32
CA LYS A 180 -7.91 9.64 -10.20
C LYS A 180 -9.23 9.05 -9.69
N ASP A 181 -9.52 9.28 -8.42
CA ASP A 181 -10.83 9.00 -7.83
C ASP A 181 -11.88 10.07 -8.25
N HIS A 182 -13.11 9.93 -7.75
CA HIS A 182 -14.18 10.90 -8.00
C HIS A 182 -13.99 12.26 -7.31
N ALA A 183 -13.01 12.38 -6.41
CA ALA A 183 -12.65 13.60 -5.71
C ALA A 183 -11.33 14.21 -6.25
N GLU A 184 -10.89 13.79 -7.44
CA GLU A 184 -9.68 14.25 -8.12
C GLU A 184 -8.35 13.91 -7.38
N ASN A 185 -8.37 12.98 -6.44
CA ASN A 185 -7.19 12.45 -5.78
C ASN A 185 -6.51 11.40 -6.69
N TRP A 186 -5.19 11.39 -6.71
CA TRP A 186 -4.43 10.39 -7.46
C TRP A 186 -4.55 9.00 -6.83
N ILE A 187 -4.40 7.96 -7.64
CA ILE A 187 -4.41 6.57 -7.17
C ILE A 187 -3.00 6.00 -7.26
N ALA A 188 -2.55 5.30 -6.21
CA ALA A 188 -1.28 4.60 -6.19
C ALA A 188 -1.39 3.18 -5.61
N VAL A 189 -0.47 2.32 -6.04
CA VAL A 189 -0.23 1.01 -5.43
C VAL A 189 1.01 1.13 -4.54
N PRO A 190 0.88 1.04 -3.21
CA PRO A 190 2.04 1.02 -2.32
C PRO A 190 2.80 -0.30 -2.50
N LEU A 191 4.13 -0.21 -2.51
CA LEU A 191 5.01 -1.37 -2.64
C LEU A 191 5.79 -1.60 -1.34
N VAL A 192 6.29 -0.51 -0.75
CA VAL A 192 6.91 -0.50 0.59
C VAL A 192 6.47 0.75 1.32
N ILE A 193 6.00 0.60 2.57
CA ILE A 193 5.74 1.73 3.48
C ILE A 193 6.53 1.49 4.76
N VAL A 194 7.31 2.49 5.14
CA VAL A 194 8.03 2.53 6.42
C VAL A 194 7.67 3.79 7.19
N GLU A 195 7.59 3.71 8.51
CA GLU A 195 7.51 4.88 9.37
C GLU A 195 8.71 5.80 9.12
N SER A 196 8.44 7.10 9.04
CA SER A 196 9.50 8.10 8.86
C SER A 196 10.34 8.15 10.14
N ARG A 197 11.56 7.62 10.07
CA ARG A 197 12.59 7.77 11.11
C ARG A 197 13.81 8.47 10.52
N PRO A 198 14.48 9.37 11.27
CA PRO A 198 15.63 10.11 10.74
C PRO A 198 16.72 9.24 10.11
N THR A 199 16.96 8.05 10.65
CA THR A 199 17.92 7.08 10.11
C THR A 199 17.51 6.57 8.74
N LEU A 200 16.26 6.13 8.58
CA LEU A 200 15.75 5.58 7.31
C LEU A 200 15.56 6.67 6.26
N THR A 201 15.04 7.83 6.66
CA THR A 201 14.87 8.97 5.74
C THR A 201 16.19 9.43 5.17
N ARG A 202 17.26 9.46 5.99
CA ARG A 202 18.61 9.81 5.50
C ARG A 202 19.15 8.80 4.50
N ASP A 203 18.85 7.52 4.70
CA ASP A 203 19.33 6.46 3.81
C ASP A 203 18.60 6.50 2.45
N ILE A 204 17.34 6.94 2.43
CA ILE A 204 16.58 7.18 1.19
C ILE A 204 17.10 8.47 0.53
N GLN A 205 18.12 8.32 -0.31
CA GLN A 205 18.75 9.45 -1.03
C GLN A 205 17.75 10.23 -1.89
N ALA A 206 16.70 9.57 -2.34
CA ALA A 206 15.61 10.16 -3.10
C ALA A 206 15.00 11.40 -2.42
N LEU A 207 15.00 11.43 -1.08
CA LEU A 207 14.32 12.46 -0.29
C LEU A 207 15.24 13.63 0.13
N LEU A 208 16.52 13.62 -0.29
CA LEU A 208 17.52 14.65 0.02
C LEU A 208 17.71 15.62 -1.15
#